data_AF-A0A9R1QNP8-F1
#
_entry.id   AF-A0A9R1QNP8-F1
#
_cell.length_a   1.000
_cell.length_b   1.000
_cell.length_c   1.000
_cell.angle_alpha   90.00
_cell.angle_beta   90.00
_cell.angle_gamma   90.00
#
_symmetry.space_group_name_H-M   'P 1'
#
loop_
_entity.id
_entity.type
_entity.pdbx_description
1 polymer ?
#
loop_
_entity_poly.entity_id
_entity_poly.type
_entity_poly.pdbx_seq_one_letter_code
_entity_poly.pdbx_strand_id
1 'polypeptide(L)'
;MCVHPKFLHSNATSHKWPFGAVAELLDNAVDEIKTGATRIVVDKIINKRNGSPALLVQDDGGGMDPDSMRRCMSFGFSDKQSGSSIGQYGNGFKTSTMRLGADAIVFSRCMKGSGPTQSVGLLSYTFLAETGQKDVVVPMVDYKYDLLTGDAIQYERHGADQFFSNLSVLLKWSPFATEEELMGNVS
;
A
#
# COMPACT_ATOMS: atom_id res chain seq x y z
N MET A 1 7.92 -6.83 -17.13
CA MET A 1 7.78 -5.67 -18.03
C MET A 1 8.19 -4.44 -17.24
N CYS A 2 9.16 -3.68 -17.73
CA CYS A 2 9.61 -2.45 -17.07
C CYS A 2 8.61 -1.32 -17.35
N VAL A 3 8.07 -0.70 -16.29
CA VAL A 3 7.08 0.38 -16.41
C VAL A 3 7.77 1.68 -16.05
N HIS A 4 7.81 2.64 -16.97
CA HIS A 4 8.41 3.95 -16.71
C HIS A 4 7.53 4.77 -15.75
N PRO A 5 8.07 5.52 -14.77
CA PRO A 5 7.28 6.27 -13.79
C PRO A 5 6.24 7.23 -14.36
N LYS A 6 6.50 7.84 -15.53
CA LYS A 6 5.51 8.66 -16.26
C LYS A 6 4.20 7.92 -16.56
N PHE A 7 4.24 6.58 -16.66
CA PHE A 7 3.04 5.77 -16.84
C PHE A 7 2.08 5.88 -15.64
N LEU A 8 2.57 6.11 -14.42
CA LEU A 8 1.72 6.32 -13.25
C LEU A 8 0.75 7.48 -13.45
N HIS A 9 1.28 8.60 -13.96
CA HIS A 9 0.49 9.79 -14.24
C HIS A 9 -0.44 9.59 -15.44
N SER A 10 0.04 8.98 -16.52
CA SER A 10 -0.80 8.69 -17.69
C SER A 10 -1.95 7.74 -17.35
N ASN A 11 -1.71 6.73 -16.51
CA ASN A 11 -2.71 5.76 -16.09
C ASN A 11 -3.78 6.38 -15.19
N ALA A 12 -3.42 7.40 -14.38
CA ALA A 12 -4.36 8.15 -13.55
C ALA A 12 -5.43 8.91 -14.37
N THR A 13 -5.17 9.24 -15.64
CA THR A 13 -6.12 9.95 -16.52
C THR A 13 -7.36 9.13 -16.89
N SER A 14 -7.36 7.82 -16.61
CA SER A 14 -8.52 6.94 -16.75
C SER A 14 -9.72 7.38 -15.89
N HIS A 15 -9.46 7.98 -14.72
CA HIS A 15 -10.50 8.54 -13.86
C HIS A 15 -10.78 10.01 -14.20
N LYS A 16 -11.89 10.25 -14.90
CA LYS A 16 -12.39 11.62 -15.18
C LYS A 16 -12.83 12.36 -13.92
N TRP A 17 -13.25 11.65 -12.87
CA TRP A 17 -13.78 12.23 -11.63
C TRP A 17 -13.06 11.68 -10.38
N PRO A 18 -12.60 12.53 -9.44
CA PRO A 18 -11.90 12.08 -8.24
C PRO A 18 -12.71 11.11 -7.37
N PHE A 19 -14.03 11.24 -7.33
CA PHE A 19 -14.86 10.30 -6.57
C PHE A 19 -14.90 8.90 -7.17
N GLY A 20 -14.66 8.75 -8.48
CA GLY A 20 -14.48 7.44 -9.07
C GLY A 20 -13.21 6.74 -8.54
N ALA A 21 -12.14 7.49 -8.30
CA ALA A 21 -10.93 6.96 -7.69
C ALA A 21 -11.14 6.62 -6.20
N VAL A 22 -11.94 7.41 -5.46
CA VAL A 22 -12.31 7.06 -4.07
C VAL A 22 -13.17 5.80 -4.05
N ALA A 23 -14.14 5.67 -4.96
CA ALA A 23 -15.00 4.49 -5.07
C ALA A 23 -14.18 3.20 -5.29
N GLU A 24 -13.16 3.22 -6.14
CA GLU A 24 -12.27 2.07 -6.35
C GLU A 24 -11.51 1.63 -5.08
N LEU A 25 -11.12 2.58 -4.21
CA LEU A 25 -10.52 2.24 -2.92
C LEU A 25 -11.57 1.60 -1.99
N LEU A 26 -12.79 2.15 -1.99
CA LEU A 26 -13.92 1.60 -1.23
C LEU A 26 -14.32 0.22 -1.73
N ASP A 27 -14.33 -0.04 -3.04
CA ASP A 27 -14.66 -1.33 -3.63
C ASP A 27 -13.68 -2.42 -3.16
N ASN A 28 -12.38 -2.08 -3.03
CA ASN A 28 -11.40 -3.00 -2.48
C ASN A 28 -11.64 -3.31 -0.99
N ALA A 29 -12.05 -2.31 -0.21
CA ALA A 29 -12.39 -2.50 1.19
C ALA A 29 -13.72 -3.29 1.36
N VAL A 30 -14.72 -3.04 0.51
CA VAL A 30 -16.00 -3.78 0.50
C VAL A 30 -15.78 -5.24 0.11
N ASP A 31 -14.85 -5.53 -0.81
CA ASP A 31 -14.48 -6.90 -1.16
C ASP A 31 -13.95 -7.70 0.06
N GLU A 32 -13.49 -7.04 1.13
CA GLU A 32 -13.04 -7.66 2.38
C GLU A 32 -14.19 -7.98 3.37
N ILE A 33 -15.44 -7.66 3.05
CA ILE A 33 -16.60 -8.14 3.84
C ILE A 33 -16.59 -9.68 3.94
N LYS A 34 -16.15 -10.37 2.87
CA LYS A 34 -16.01 -11.83 2.84
C LYS A 34 -14.95 -12.37 3.81
N THR A 35 -14.03 -11.52 4.25
CA THR A 35 -12.97 -11.85 5.22
C THR A 35 -13.28 -11.31 6.62
N GLY A 36 -14.47 -10.72 6.80
CA GLY A 36 -14.97 -10.26 8.10
C GLY A 36 -14.95 -8.74 8.31
N ALA A 37 -14.63 -7.94 7.29
CA ALA A 37 -14.69 -6.48 7.41
C ALA A 37 -16.11 -6.02 7.78
N THR A 38 -16.21 -5.10 8.74
CA THR A 38 -17.46 -4.51 9.22
C THR A 38 -17.48 -2.99 9.12
N ARG A 39 -16.31 -2.36 8.97
CA ARG A 39 -16.16 -0.91 9.02
C ARG A 39 -15.15 -0.44 7.99
N ILE A 40 -15.52 0.63 7.29
CA ILE A 40 -14.62 1.38 6.42
C ILE A 40 -14.63 2.83 6.89
N VAL A 41 -13.45 3.39 7.16
CA VAL A 41 -13.24 4.78 7.55
C VAL A 41 -12.62 5.51 6.37
N VAL A 42 -13.24 6.64 6.01
CA VAL A 42 -12.67 7.59 5.06
C VAL A 42 -12.53 8.92 5.77
N ASP A 43 -11.30 9.42 5.88
CA ASP A 43 -11.03 10.65 6.62
C ASP A 43 -9.93 11.49 5.96
N LYS A 44 -9.88 12.77 6.32
CA LYS A 44 -8.77 13.67 6.00
C LYS A 44 -7.84 13.74 7.19
N ILE A 45 -6.61 13.30 6.98
CA ILE A 45 -5.52 13.43 7.96
C ILE A 45 -4.51 14.48 7.52
N ILE A 46 -3.62 14.87 8.44
CA ILE A 46 -2.50 15.77 8.14
C ILE A 46 -1.21 14.96 8.12
N ASN A 47 -0.45 15.08 7.04
CA ASN A 47 0.89 14.55 6.94
C ASN A 47 1.80 15.30 7.93
N LYS A 48 2.27 14.60 8.96
CA LYS A 48 3.10 15.20 10.02
C LYS A 48 4.45 15.72 9.51
N ARG A 49 4.95 15.23 8.37
CA ARG A 49 6.25 15.63 7.81
C ARG A 49 6.23 17.04 7.22
N ASN A 50 5.18 17.39 6.47
CA ASN A 50 5.14 18.63 5.68
C ASN A 50 3.84 19.44 5.88
N GLY A 51 2.92 18.98 6.73
CA GLY A 51 1.64 19.64 7.00
C GLY A 51 0.61 19.51 5.87
N SER A 52 0.90 18.78 4.80
CA SER A 52 -0.03 18.61 3.69
C SER A 52 -1.23 17.74 4.09
N PRO A 53 -2.42 17.98 3.54
CA PRO A 53 -3.54 17.08 3.75
C PRO A 53 -3.28 15.72 3.06
N ALA A 54 -3.78 14.64 3.66
CA ALA A 54 -3.80 13.31 3.07
C ALA A 54 -5.17 12.66 3.27
N LEU A 55 -5.55 11.80 2.32
CA LEU A 55 -6.77 11.00 2.41
C LEU A 55 -6.43 9.66 3.07
N LEU A 56 -7.13 9.33 4.15
CA LEU A 56 -7.09 8.04 4.81
C LEU A 56 -8.27 7.20 4.33
N VAL A 57 -7.99 5.97 3.89
CA VAL A 57 -8.98 4.92 3.69
C VAL A 57 -8.52 3.72 4.50
N GLN A 58 -9.33 3.28 5.45
CA GLN A 58 -9.00 2.20 6.38
C GLN A 58 -10.19 1.25 6.50
N ASP A 59 -9.94 -0.04 6.36
CA ASP A 59 -10.89 -1.11 6.65
C ASP A 59 -10.37 -2.03 7.76
N ASP A 60 -11.28 -2.80 8.36
CA ASP A 60 -11.00 -3.83 9.37
C ASP A 60 -11.05 -5.26 8.77
N GLY A 61 -10.76 -5.39 7.48
CA GLY A 61 -10.76 -6.66 6.77
C GLY A 61 -9.61 -7.59 7.12
N GLY A 62 -9.55 -8.72 6.40
CA GLY A 62 -8.54 -9.76 6.61
C GLY A 62 -7.13 -9.38 6.14
N GLY A 63 -7.00 -8.29 5.38
CA GLY A 63 -5.74 -7.72 4.91
C GLY A 63 -4.93 -8.61 3.97
N MET A 64 -3.70 -8.17 3.69
CA MET A 64 -2.80 -8.75 2.71
C MET A 64 -1.57 -9.35 3.39
N ASP A 65 -1.28 -10.62 3.09
CA ASP A 65 0.03 -11.20 3.37
C ASP A 65 1.12 -10.51 2.50
N PRO A 66 2.43 -10.69 2.82
CA PRO A 66 3.52 -10.05 2.09
C PRO A 66 3.51 -10.25 0.57
N ASP A 67 3.05 -11.39 0.07
CA ASP A 67 3.00 -11.65 -1.38
C ASP A 67 1.77 -11.00 -2.02
N SER A 68 0.62 -11.06 -1.35
CA SER A 68 -0.60 -10.35 -1.74
C SER A 68 -0.36 -8.83 -1.82
N MET A 69 0.39 -8.26 -0.86
CA MET A 69 0.78 -6.85 -0.86
C MET A 69 1.64 -6.49 -2.08
N ARG A 70 2.64 -7.31 -2.41
CA ARG A 70 3.47 -7.13 -3.61
C ARG A 70 2.65 -7.21 -4.89
N ARG A 71 1.72 -8.15 -4.99
CA ARG A 71 0.79 -8.26 -6.14
C ARG A 71 -0.10 -7.03 -6.25
N CYS A 72 -0.67 -6.55 -5.14
CA CYS A 72 -1.46 -5.31 -5.08
C CYS A 72 -0.69 -4.10 -5.62
N MET A 73 0.60 -4.02 -5.32
CA MET A 73 1.48 -2.94 -5.77
C MET A 73 2.08 -3.13 -7.17
N SER A 74 2.01 -4.33 -7.75
CA SER A 74 2.59 -4.66 -9.07
C SER A 74 1.59 -4.49 -10.22
N PHE A 75 1.99 -3.85 -11.32
CA PHE A 75 1.10 -3.66 -12.48
C PHE A 75 0.69 -4.99 -13.12
N GLY A 76 -0.61 -5.14 -13.43
CA GLY A 76 -1.13 -6.28 -14.19
C GLY A 76 -1.36 -7.58 -13.42
N PHE A 77 -1.36 -7.56 -12.08
CA PHE A 77 -1.66 -8.73 -11.25
C PHE A 77 -3.00 -8.59 -10.52
N SER A 78 -3.88 -9.59 -10.66
CA SER A 78 -5.14 -9.74 -9.93
C SER A 78 -5.40 -11.23 -9.67
N ASP A 79 -5.54 -11.63 -8.41
CA ASP A 79 -5.96 -13.00 -8.03
C ASP A 79 -7.49 -13.12 -7.89
N LYS A 80 -8.21 -12.02 -8.09
CA LYS A 80 -9.67 -11.94 -7.91
C LYS A 80 -10.36 -12.70 -9.06
N GLN A 81 -11.03 -13.81 -8.73
CA GLN A 81 -11.79 -14.61 -9.69
C GLN A 81 -12.91 -13.77 -10.35
N SER A 82 -13.08 -13.93 -11.65
CA SER A 82 -14.12 -13.25 -12.43
C SER A 82 -15.52 -13.56 -11.87
N GLY A 83 -16.25 -12.52 -11.43
CA GLY A 83 -17.67 -12.61 -11.06
C GLY A 83 -18.01 -12.51 -9.57
N SER A 84 -17.04 -12.54 -8.65
CA SER A 84 -17.29 -12.50 -7.19
C SER A 84 -16.69 -11.30 -6.45
N SER A 85 -16.03 -10.40 -7.18
CA SER A 85 -15.42 -9.19 -6.63
C SER A 85 -15.46 -8.04 -7.63
N ILE A 86 -15.53 -6.81 -7.10
CA ILE A 86 -15.67 -5.61 -7.92
C ILE A 86 -14.35 -5.30 -8.64
N GLY A 87 -13.21 -5.46 -7.95
CA GLY A 87 -11.89 -5.21 -8.53
C GLY A 87 -11.37 -6.38 -9.40
N GLN A 88 -11.54 -6.31 -10.73
CA GLN A 88 -11.16 -7.42 -11.61
C GLN A 88 -9.80 -7.24 -12.31
N TYR A 89 -9.34 -6.00 -12.49
CA TYR A 89 -8.23 -5.67 -13.40
C TYR A 89 -6.86 -5.50 -12.74
N GLY A 90 -6.76 -5.55 -11.41
CA GLY A 90 -5.47 -5.42 -10.68
C GLY A 90 -4.79 -4.05 -10.81
N ASN A 91 -5.47 -3.06 -11.41
CA ASN A 91 -4.93 -1.72 -11.68
C ASN A 91 -5.66 -0.61 -10.92
N GLY A 92 -6.88 -0.85 -10.42
CA GLY A 92 -7.74 0.15 -9.77
C GLY A 92 -7.07 0.89 -8.62
N PHE A 93 -6.34 0.19 -7.77
CA PHE A 93 -5.57 0.81 -6.69
C PHE A 93 -4.54 1.83 -7.21
N LYS A 94 -3.78 1.46 -8.25
CA LYS A 94 -2.67 2.25 -8.79
C LYS A 94 -3.18 3.47 -9.57
N THR A 95 -4.22 3.29 -10.39
CA THR A 95 -4.86 4.39 -11.11
C THR A 95 -5.50 5.38 -10.14
N SER A 96 -6.19 4.87 -9.13
CA SER A 96 -6.95 5.68 -8.18
C SER A 96 -6.05 6.48 -7.26
N THR A 97 -5.03 5.85 -6.68
CA THR A 97 -4.07 6.55 -5.83
C THR A 97 -3.33 7.64 -6.59
N MET A 98 -2.81 7.35 -7.78
CA MET A 98 -2.13 8.35 -8.63
C MET A 98 -3.06 9.46 -9.15
N ARG A 99 -4.39 9.24 -9.13
CA ARG A 99 -5.39 10.28 -9.44
C ARG A 99 -5.65 11.21 -8.26
N LEU A 100 -5.58 10.69 -7.04
CA LEU A 100 -5.91 11.38 -5.79
C LEU A 100 -4.69 12.09 -5.18
N GLY A 101 -3.48 11.55 -5.37
CA GLY A 101 -2.24 12.10 -4.88
C GLY A 101 -1.03 11.60 -5.67
N ALA A 102 0.11 12.29 -5.54
CA ALA A 102 1.36 11.84 -6.15
C ALA A 102 1.94 10.61 -5.47
N ASP A 103 1.60 10.40 -4.19
CA ASP A 103 2.19 9.39 -3.33
C ASP A 103 1.10 8.67 -2.53
N ALA A 104 1.25 7.36 -2.38
CA ALA A 104 0.40 6.53 -1.55
C ALA A 104 1.25 5.55 -0.73
N ILE A 105 1.02 5.53 0.58
CA ILE A 105 1.57 4.52 1.48
C ILE A 105 0.43 3.61 1.93
N VAL A 106 0.68 2.31 1.93
CA VAL A 106 -0.29 1.29 2.34
C VAL A 106 0.31 0.46 3.45
N PHE A 107 -0.50 0.28 4.47
CA PHE A 107 -0.27 -0.63 5.58
C PHE A 107 -1.27 -1.76 5.48
N SER A 108 -0.82 -2.99 5.69
CA SER A 108 -1.74 -4.11 5.77
C SER A 108 -1.23 -5.14 6.77
N ARG A 109 -2.14 -5.65 7.61
CA ARG A 109 -1.88 -6.74 8.54
C ARG A 109 -2.70 -7.95 8.12
N CYS A 110 -2.10 -9.13 8.17
CA CYS A 110 -2.75 -10.38 7.80
C CYS A 110 -2.49 -11.45 8.85
N MET A 111 -3.57 -12.13 9.26
CA MET A 111 -3.55 -13.20 10.26
C MET A 111 -3.54 -14.61 9.65
N LYS A 112 -3.19 -14.76 8.36
CA LYS A 112 -3.23 -16.05 7.66
C LYS A 112 -1.91 -16.82 7.78
N GLY A 113 -2.00 -18.15 7.82
CA GLY A 113 -0.85 -19.05 7.66
C GLY A 113 0.10 -19.09 8.87
N SER A 114 1.38 -18.79 8.65
CA SER A 114 2.49 -19.02 9.59
C SER A 114 2.64 -18.01 10.75
N GLY A 115 1.63 -17.16 10.97
CA GLY A 115 1.61 -16.14 12.02
C GLY A 115 1.21 -14.75 11.50
N PRO A 116 1.02 -13.76 12.39
CA PRO A 116 0.63 -12.41 12.01
C PRO A 116 1.76 -11.76 11.22
N THR A 117 1.40 -11.14 10.10
CA THR A 117 2.32 -10.35 9.30
C THR A 117 1.83 -8.92 9.16
N GLN A 118 2.74 -7.97 9.03
CA GLN A 118 2.45 -6.59 8.69
C GLN A 118 3.37 -6.16 7.56
N SER A 119 2.79 -5.62 6.49
CA SER A 119 3.53 -5.16 5.31
C SER A 119 3.28 -3.67 5.10
N VAL A 120 4.33 -2.93 4.76
CA VAL A 120 4.25 -1.52 4.42
C VAL A 120 4.85 -1.30 3.03
N GLY A 121 4.13 -0.61 2.16
CA GLY A 121 4.59 -0.32 0.81
C GLY A 121 4.30 1.11 0.40
N LEU A 122 5.24 1.71 -0.34
CA LEU A 122 5.16 3.10 -0.79
C LEU A 122 5.17 3.18 -2.31
N LEU A 123 4.03 3.53 -2.90
CA LEU A 123 3.93 3.93 -4.29
C LEU A 123 4.05 5.45 -4.38
N SER A 124 5.26 5.94 -4.66
CA SER A 124 5.55 7.39 -4.64
C SER A 124 6.08 7.88 -5.98
N TYR A 125 5.28 8.70 -6.69
CA TYR A 125 5.76 9.39 -7.89
C TYR A 125 6.86 10.39 -7.54
N THR A 126 6.75 11.07 -6.39
CA THR A 126 7.73 12.05 -5.92
C THR A 126 9.11 11.41 -5.77
N PHE A 127 9.21 10.29 -5.07
CA PHE A 127 10.44 9.50 -4.94
C PHE A 127 11.02 9.11 -6.31
N LEU A 128 10.19 8.55 -7.19
CA LEU A 128 10.64 8.07 -8.50
C LEU A 128 11.16 9.21 -9.38
N ALA A 129 10.47 10.37 -9.36
CA ALA A 129 10.82 11.53 -10.16
C ALA A 129 12.09 12.23 -9.63
N GLU A 130 12.17 12.47 -8.32
CA GLU A 130 13.31 13.18 -7.72
C GLU A 130 14.59 12.35 -7.72
N THR A 131 14.48 11.01 -7.66
CA THR A 131 15.65 10.13 -7.77
C THR A 131 15.98 9.71 -9.21
N GLY A 132 15.19 10.17 -10.19
CA GLY A 132 15.42 9.89 -11.60
C GLY A 132 15.31 8.41 -11.99
N GLN A 133 14.44 7.66 -11.30
CA GLN A 133 14.21 6.25 -11.61
C GLN A 133 13.70 6.08 -13.03
N LYS A 134 14.24 5.08 -13.73
CA LYS A 134 13.80 4.72 -15.08
C LYS A 134 12.63 3.74 -15.08
N ASP A 135 12.48 3.01 -13.98
CA ASP A 135 11.45 2.01 -13.75
C ASP A 135 10.69 2.31 -12.45
N VAL A 136 9.43 1.89 -12.38
CA VAL A 136 8.65 1.94 -11.14
C VAL A 136 9.24 0.93 -10.14
N VAL A 137 9.77 1.47 -9.05
CA VAL A 137 10.22 0.72 -7.87
C VAL A 137 9.29 1.06 -6.71
N VAL A 138 8.81 0.04 -6.01
CA VAL A 138 7.94 0.21 -4.83
C VAL A 138 8.69 -0.35 -3.61
N PRO A 139 9.27 0.52 -2.76
CA PRO A 139 9.89 0.10 -1.51
C PRO A 139 8.85 -0.59 -0.63
N MET A 140 9.19 -1.77 -0.14
CA MET A 140 8.34 -2.53 0.77
C MET A 140 9.16 -3.19 1.88
N VAL A 141 8.59 -3.19 3.07
CA VAL A 141 9.13 -3.91 4.24
C VAL A 141 8.03 -4.77 4.83
N ASP A 142 8.43 -5.94 5.35
CA ASP A 142 7.53 -6.88 5.99
C ASP A 142 7.99 -7.13 7.43
N TYR A 143 7.04 -7.37 8.31
CA TYR A 143 7.25 -7.74 9.70
C TYR A 143 6.44 -8.99 10.02
N LYS A 144 6.95 -9.79 10.95
CA LYS A 144 6.21 -10.88 11.60
C LYS A 144 6.06 -10.55 13.06
N TYR A 145 4.95 -10.98 13.65
CA TYR A 145 4.80 -10.88 15.10
C TYR A 145 5.10 -12.23 15.74
N ASP A 146 5.91 -12.17 16.80
CA ASP A 146 6.04 -13.30 17.71
C ASP A 146 4.71 -13.50 18.45
N LEU A 147 4.14 -14.70 18.36
CA LEU A 147 2.84 -15.01 18.97
C LEU A 147 2.90 -15.11 20.50
N LEU A 148 4.09 -15.33 21.07
CA LEU A 148 4.31 -15.46 22.51
C LEU A 148 4.62 -14.11 23.15
N THR A 149 5.47 -13.29 22.52
CA THR A 149 5.87 -11.99 23.09
C THR A 149 5.03 -10.82 22.56
N GLY A 150 4.42 -10.97 21.38
CA GLY A 150 3.72 -9.89 20.68
C GLY A 150 4.67 -8.91 19.98
N ASP A 151 5.98 -9.18 19.98
CA ASP A 151 6.97 -8.29 19.38
C ASP A 151 6.96 -8.38 17.87
N ALA A 152 7.11 -7.23 17.21
CA ALA A 152 7.34 -7.17 15.77
C ALA A 152 8.82 -7.47 15.47
N ILE A 153 9.03 -8.45 14.60
CA ILE A 153 10.33 -8.88 14.10
C ILE A 153 10.41 -8.52 12.62
N GLN A 154 11.49 -7.87 12.21
CA GLN A 154 11.78 -7.56 10.81
C GLN A 154 11.81 -8.86 9.99
N TYR A 155 11.02 -8.91 8.92
CA TYR A 155 10.94 -10.09 8.08
C TYR A 155 11.71 -9.89 6.77
N GLU A 156 13.01 -10.20 6.83
CA GLU A 156 14.00 -9.99 5.77
C GLU A 156 13.90 -11.03 4.63
N ARG A 157 12.75 -11.13 3.97
CA ARG A 157 12.46 -12.17 2.95
C ARG A 157 13.44 -12.19 1.76
N HIS A 158 14.06 -11.06 1.47
CA HIS A 158 14.99 -10.89 0.36
C HIS A 158 16.38 -10.46 0.83
N GLY A 159 16.67 -10.64 2.12
CA GLY A 159 17.92 -10.26 2.77
C GLY A 159 17.88 -8.91 3.46
N ALA A 160 18.71 -8.78 4.50
CA ALA A 160 18.85 -7.58 5.32
C ALA A 160 19.10 -6.31 4.48
N ASP A 161 20.03 -6.36 3.53
CA ASP A 161 20.41 -5.19 2.72
C ASP A 161 19.21 -4.61 1.96
N GLN A 162 18.36 -5.46 1.38
CA GLN A 162 17.17 -5.00 0.68
C GLN A 162 16.11 -4.47 1.65
N PHE A 163 15.96 -5.10 2.81
CA PHE A 163 15.06 -4.61 3.86
C PHE A 163 15.46 -3.21 4.32
N PHE A 164 16.73 -3.00 4.73
CA PHE A 164 17.22 -1.71 5.21
C PHE A 164 17.24 -0.64 4.12
N SER A 165 17.56 -1.03 2.87
CA SER A 165 17.45 -0.13 1.72
C SER A 165 16.00 0.35 1.54
N ASN A 166 15.02 -0.55 1.53
CA ASN A 166 13.61 -0.19 1.40
C ASN A 166 13.12 0.63 2.59
N LEU A 167 13.50 0.25 3.81
CA LEU A 167 13.17 1.00 5.03
C LEU A 167 13.72 2.43 4.94
N SER A 168 14.98 2.62 4.51
CA SER A 168 15.57 3.95 4.36
C SER A 168 14.79 4.84 3.38
N VAL A 169 14.26 4.26 2.29
CA VAL A 169 13.42 4.99 1.35
C VAL A 169 12.06 5.32 1.98
N LEU A 170 11.43 4.39 2.70
CA LEU A 170 10.17 4.65 3.42
C LEU A 170 10.34 5.78 4.43
N LEU A 171 11.40 5.75 5.25
CA LEU A 171 11.67 6.77 6.27
C LEU A 171 12.06 8.12 5.66
N LYS A 172 12.54 8.16 4.42
CA LYS A 172 12.89 9.42 3.74
C LYS A 172 11.72 10.03 2.96
N TRP A 173 10.86 9.21 2.36
CA TRP A 173 9.88 9.67 1.37
C TRP A 173 8.42 9.51 1.82
N SER A 174 8.15 8.77 2.90
CA SER A 174 6.81 8.67 3.48
C SER A 174 6.55 9.75 4.55
N PRO A 175 5.30 9.91 5.03
CA PRO A 175 4.98 10.75 6.19
C PRO A 175 5.70 10.40 7.50
N PHE A 176 6.32 9.22 7.62
CA PHE A 176 6.89 8.67 8.86
C PHE A 176 8.41 8.74 8.83
N ALA A 177 9.03 9.30 9.86
CA ALA A 177 10.46 9.55 9.92
C ALA A 177 11.25 8.45 10.64
N THR A 178 10.59 7.65 11.47
CA THR A 178 11.21 6.53 12.19
C THR A 178 10.45 5.22 11.98
N GLU A 179 11.12 4.10 12.24
CA GLU A 179 10.50 2.77 12.16
C GLU A 179 9.39 2.61 13.19
N GLU A 180 9.54 3.19 14.39
CA GLU A 180 8.51 3.18 15.42
C GLU A 180 7.27 3.94 14.98
N GLU A 181 7.43 5.10 14.35
CA GLU A 181 6.32 5.83 13.73
C GLU A 181 5.66 4.98 12.65
N LEU A 182 6.45 4.36 11.76
CA LEU A 182 5.92 3.50 10.69
C LEU A 182 5.08 2.34 11.26
N MET A 183 5.56 1.71 12.33
CA MET A 183 4.91 0.55 12.95
C MET A 183 3.69 0.93 13.79
N GLY A 184 3.65 2.14 14.36
CA GLY A 184 2.55 2.63 15.20
C GLY A 184 1.28 3.04 14.46
N ASN A 185 1.27 3.05 13.12
CA ASN A 185 0.14 3.53 12.31
C ASN A 185 -0.79 2.42 11.79
N VAL A 186 -0.75 1.24 12.40
CA VAL A 186 -1.63 0.11 12.07
C VAL A 186 -2.50 -0.23 13.27
N SER A 187 -3.67 0.43 13.33
CA SER A 187 -4.71 0.22 14.35
C SER A 187 -5.78 -0.75 13.87
#